data_AF-Q0FHP2-F1
#
_entry.id   AF-Q0FHP2-F1
#
_cell.length_a   1.000
_cell.length_b   1.000
_cell.length_c   1.000
_cell.angle_alpha   90.00
_cell.angle_beta   90.00
_cell.angle_gamma   90.00
#
_symmetry.space_group_name_H-M   'P 1'
#
loop_
_entity.id
_entity.type
_entity.pdbx_description
1 polymer ?
#
loop_
_entity_poly.entity_id
_entity_poly.type
_entity_poly.pdbx_seq_one_letter_code
_entity_poly.pdbx_strand_id
1 'polypeptide(L)'
;MKLFIILLAAAVTVAGVAQAARNHGRIDEPAAGDRTTIKAGDRLAMSMGRPNELTTGEQQQVVFLLPGTDPASIPPEKWGRVRAIIHGDYSDSQKKTELRGLLRR
;
A
#
# COMPACT_ATOMS: atom_id res chain seq x y z
N MET A 1 38.76 17.34 23.35
CA MET A 1 38.37 15.95 23.00
C MET A 1 36.87 15.94 22.70
N LYS A 2 36.50 15.46 21.52
CA LYS A 2 35.14 15.49 20.95
C LYS A 2 34.36 14.26 21.44
N LEU A 3 33.20 14.45 22.06
CA LEU A 3 32.20 13.40 22.24
C LEU A 3 30.83 13.98 21.84
N PHE A 4 30.38 13.63 20.64
CA PHE A 4 29.02 13.91 20.15
C PHE A 4 28.17 12.67 20.44
N ILE A 5 27.28 12.77 21.43
CA ILE A 5 26.23 11.77 21.68
C ILE A 5 24.97 12.29 20.98
N ILE A 6 24.61 11.69 19.84
CA ILE A 6 23.36 11.98 19.14
C ILE A 6 22.34 10.95 19.61
N LEU A 7 21.41 11.40 20.47
CA LEU A 7 20.29 10.62 20.96
C LEU A 7 19.07 10.96 20.10
N LEU A 8 18.76 10.10 19.13
CA LEU A 8 17.64 10.27 18.21
C LEU A 8 16.35 9.78 18.88
N ALA A 9 15.61 10.69 19.51
CA ALA A 9 14.27 10.41 20.04
C ALA A 9 13.24 10.54 18.91
N ALA A 10 12.65 9.43 18.49
CA ALA A 10 11.54 9.42 17.54
C ALA A 10 10.24 9.85 18.26
N ALA A 11 9.85 11.10 18.08
CA ALA A 11 8.55 11.60 18.53
C ALA A 11 7.47 11.19 17.51
N VAL A 12 6.62 10.23 17.91
CA VAL A 12 5.38 9.91 17.19
C VAL A 12 4.34 10.95 17.57
N THR A 13 4.09 11.91 16.69
CA THR A 13 3.01 12.90 16.87
C THR A 13 1.72 12.33 16.28
N VAL A 14 0.86 11.73 17.11
CA VAL A 14 -0.55 11.52 16.78
C VAL A 14 -1.29 12.79 17.19
N ALA A 15 -1.45 13.71 16.25
CA ALA A 15 -2.36 14.84 16.39
C ALA A 15 -3.56 14.59 15.48
N GLY A 16 -4.69 14.23 16.10
CA GLY A 16 -5.94 13.96 15.41
C GLY A 16 -6.56 15.22 14.79
N VAL A 17 -7.39 15.00 13.77
CA VAL A 17 -8.44 15.95 13.38
C VAL A 17 -9.69 15.14 13.12
N ALA A 18 -10.44 14.90 14.19
CA ALA A 18 -11.86 14.62 14.11
C ALA A 18 -12.60 15.93 14.42
N GLN A 19 -13.62 16.20 13.61
CA GLN A 19 -14.78 17.03 13.95
C GLN A 19 -14.58 18.56 14.05
N ALA A 20 -15.06 19.28 13.05
CA ALA A 20 -16.30 20.05 13.17
C ALA A 20 -16.55 20.89 11.91
N ALA A 21 -17.63 20.54 11.21
CA ALA A 21 -18.33 21.46 10.36
C ALA A 21 -18.72 22.72 11.15
N ARG A 22 -18.35 23.90 10.65
CA ARG A 22 -19.12 25.14 10.84
C ARG A 22 -19.14 25.93 9.54
N ASN A 23 -20.32 25.89 8.92
CA ASN A 23 -20.78 26.80 7.88
C ASN A 23 -20.46 28.27 8.25
N HIS A 24 -19.75 28.97 7.36
CA HIS A 24 -19.96 30.40 7.18
C HIS A 24 -19.77 30.73 5.69
N GLY A 25 -20.87 31.09 5.04
CA GLY A 25 -21.01 31.05 3.59
C GLY A 25 -20.32 32.18 2.84
N ARG A 26 -19.85 31.86 1.64
CA ARG A 26 -19.88 32.72 0.45
C ARG A 26 -19.32 31.92 -0.75
N ILE A 27 -20.12 31.85 -1.83
CA ILE A 27 -19.80 31.67 -3.27
C ILE A 27 -18.74 30.58 -3.62
N ASP A 28 -19.02 29.51 -4.36
CA ASP A 28 -19.86 29.36 -5.56
C ASP A 28 -20.30 27.88 -5.72
N GLU A 29 -21.57 27.66 -6.10
CA GLU A 29 -22.03 26.44 -6.76
C GLU A 29 -23.27 26.75 -7.61
N PRO A 30 -23.49 26.02 -8.71
CA PRO A 30 -24.40 24.89 -8.56
C PRO A 30 -23.89 23.58 -9.19
N ALA A 31 -23.82 22.55 -8.35
CA ALA A 31 -24.36 21.20 -8.49
C ALA A 31 -24.36 20.53 -9.87
N ALA A 32 -23.69 19.37 -9.97
CA ALA A 32 -24.31 18.06 -10.25
C ALA A 32 -23.27 16.99 -10.66
N GLY A 33 -23.28 15.84 -9.96
CA GLY A 33 -22.63 14.58 -10.37
C GLY A 33 -21.09 14.59 -10.32
N ASP A 34 -20.40 13.76 -9.58
CA ASP A 34 -20.43 12.31 -9.74
C ASP A 34 -19.85 11.66 -8.48
N ARG A 35 -20.70 10.96 -7.75
CA ARG A 35 -20.28 10.13 -6.62
C ARG A 35 -19.90 8.77 -7.20
N THR A 36 -18.81 8.73 -7.96
CA THR A 36 -18.30 7.47 -8.50
C THR A 36 -17.76 6.66 -7.33
N THR A 37 -18.62 5.78 -6.85
CA THR A 37 -18.26 4.65 -6.01
C THR A 37 -17.33 3.82 -6.87
N ILE A 38 -16.02 3.96 -6.69
CA ILE A 38 -15.05 3.12 -7.41
C ILE A 38 -15.27 1.71 -6.87
N LYS A 39 -16.13 0.93 -7.56
CA LYS A 39 -16.29 -0.48 -7.34
C LYS A 39 -14.90 -1.10 -7.43
N ALA A 40 -14.51 -1.84 -6.42
CA ALA A 40 -13.25 -2.58 -6.35
C ALA A 40 -13.07 -3.61 -7.50
N GLY A 41 -14.03 -3.74 -8.43
CA GLY A 41 -13.97 -4.59 -9.61
C GLY A 41 -13.48 -3.93 -10.91
N ASP A 42 -13.38 -2.60 -11.00
CA ASP A 42 -13.19 -1.91 -12.30
C ASP A 42 -11.75 -1.46 -12.61
N ARG A 43 -10.74 -1.96 -11.90
CA ARG A 43 -9.31 -1.72 -12.24
C ARG A 43 -8.58 -2.94 -12.80
N LEU A 44 -9.30 -3.88 -13.39
CA LEU A 44 -8.70 -4.86 -14.30
C LEU A 44 -8.49 -4.21 -15.68
N ALA A 45 -7.74 -3.09 -15.71
CA ALA A 45 -7.24 -2.55 -16.96
C ALA A 45 -6.19 -3.54 -17.49
N MET A 46 -6.61 -4.39 -18.43
CA MET A 46 -5.74 -5.21 -19.26
C MET A 46 -4.92 -4.30 -20.17
N SER A 47 -3.90 -3.65 -19.62
CA SER A 47 -2.88 -2.97 -20.42
C SER A 47 -1.92 -4.03 -20.97
N MET A 48 -1.86 -4.20 -22.29
CA MET A 48 -0.69 -4.75 -22.98
C MET A 48 0.45 -3.73 -22.85
N GLY A 49 0.94 -3.57 -21.64
CA GLY A 49 1.89 -2.57 -21.19
C GLY A 49 2.76 -3.15 -20.10
N ARG A 50 3.83 -2.44 -19.74
CA ARG A 50 4.80 -2.86 -18.73
C ARG A 50 4.08 -3.39 -17.48
N PRO A 51 4.57 -4.47 -16.85
CA PRO A 51 3.97 -5.02 -15.65
C PRO A 51 3.75 -3.91 -14.62
N ASN A 52 2.54 -3.82 -14.09
CA ASN A 52 2.21 -2.78 -13.11
C ASN A 52 2.96 -3.04 -11.81
N GLU A 53 3.72 -2.05 -11.35
CA GLU A 53 4.52 -2.12 -10.13
C GLU A 53 3.65 -2.51 -8.91
N LEU A 54 4.29 -3.11 -7.91
CA LEU A 54 3.64 -3.35 -6.63
C LEU A 54 3.37 -2.02 -5.96
N THR A 55 2.13 -1.82 -5.53
CA THR A 55 1.76 -0.62 -4.76
C THR A 55 2.47 -0.60 -3.41
N THR A 56 2.60 0.57 -2.79
CA THR A 56 3.22 0.71 -1.46
C THR A 56 2.56 -0.22 -0.42
N GLY A 57 1.23 -0.39 -0.48
CA GLY A 57 0.51 -1.30 0.41
C GLY A 57 0.87 -2.77 0.18
N GLU A 58 0.99 -3.19 -1.08
CA GLU A 58 1.42 -4.55 -1.42
C GLU A 58 2.86 -4.81 -0.97
N GLN A 59 3.76 -3.84 -1.15
CA GLN A 59 5.15 -3.93 -0.68
C GLN A 59 5.21 -4.09 0.86
N GLN A 60 4.45 -3.29 1.60
CA GLN A 60 4.34 -3.40 3.06
C GLN A 60 3.80 -4.76 3.49
N GLN A 61 2.83 -5.31 2.77
CA GLN A 61 2.28 -6.63 3.07
C GLN A 61 3.28 -7.76 2.81
N VAL A 62 4.13 -7.64 1.79
CA VAL A 62 5.26 -8.56 1.59
C VAL A 62 6.24 -8.49 2.75
N VAL A 63 6.63 -7.29 3.19
CA VAL A 63 7.56 -7.10 4.33
C VAL A 63 6.96 -7.68 5.62
N PHE A 64 5.66 -7.48 5.83
CA PHE A 64 4.94 -8.03 6.98
C PHE A 64 4.96 -9.58 6.98
N LEU A 65 4.62 -10.20 5.84
CA LEU A 65 4.55 -11.66 5.71
C LEU A 65 5.94 -12.33 5.71
N LEU A 66 6.93 -11.66 5.12
CA LEU A 66 8.32 -12.12 4.99
C LEU A 66 9.30 -11.02 5.46
N PRO A 67 9.48 -10.86 6.78
CA PRO A 67 10.42 -9.90 7.32
C PRO A 67 11.83 -10.10 6.76
N GLY A 68 12.50 -9.00 6.39
CA GLY A 68 13.83 -9.01 5.78
C GLY A 68 13.84 -9.18 4.26
N THR A 69 12.68 -9.31 3.63
CA THR A 69 12.56 -9.26 2.16
C THR A 69 12.55 -7.80 1.69
N ASP A 70 13.37 -7.46 0.71
CA ASP A 70 13.28 -6.17 0.02
C ASP A 70 12.27 -6.26 -1.14
N PRO A 71 11.10 -5.59 -1.06
CA PRO A 71 10.10 -5.63 -2.12
C PRO A 71 10.58 -5.03 -3.44
N ALA A 72 11.54 -4.09 -3.40
CA ALA A 72 12.08 -3.46 -4.60
C ALA A 72 12.96 -4.42 -5.42
N SER A 73 13.48 -5.47 -4.78
CA SER A 73 14.26 -6.53 -5.44
C SER A 73 13.41 -7.57 -6.16
N ILE A 74 12.08 -7.55 -5.99
CA ILE A 74 11.18 -8.53 -6.61
C ILE A 74 11.09 -8.22 -8.12
N PRO A 75 11.43 -9.18 -8.99
CA PRO A 75 11.49 -8.91 -10.41
C PRO A 75 10.08 -8.74 -11.00
N PRO A 76 9.90 -7.87 -12.03
CA PRO A 76 8.58 -7.46 -12.50
C PRO A 76 7.67 -8.60 -12.98
N GLU A 77 8.25 -9.66 -13.52
CA GLU A 77 7.53 -10.86 -13.96
C GLU A 77 6.84 -11.62 -12.80
N LYS A 78 7.26 -11.38 -11.55
CA LYS A 78 6.66 -11.99 -10.35
C LYS A 78 5.56 -11.14 -9.73
N TRP A 79 5.45 -9.85 -10.06
CA TRP A 79 4.49 -8.94 -9.41
C TRP A 79 3.04 -9.39 -9.54
N GLY A 80 2.64 -9.92 -10.71
CA GLY A 80 1.29 -10.46 -10.90
C GLY A 80 0.99 -11.64 -9.96
N ARG A 81 1.96 -12.53 -9.74
CA ARG A 81 1.79 -13.65 -8.81
C ARG A 81 1.82 -13.21 -7.35
N VAL A 82 2.71 -12.28 -6.99
CA VAL A 82 2.75 -11.70 -5.64
C VAL A 82 1.38 -11.09 -5.30
N ARG A 83 0.81 -10.31 -6.23
CA ARG A 83 -0.52 -9.72 -6.10
C ARG A 83 -1.61 -10.78 -5.93
N ALA A 84 -1.57 -11.86 -6.74
CA ALA A 84 -2.52 -12.96 -6.61
C ALA A 84 -2.47 -13.67 -5.24
N ILE A 85 -1.27 -13.77 -4.63
CA ILE A 85 -1.11 -14.34 -3.29
C ILE A 85 -1.61 -13.38 -2.21
N ILE A 86 -1.27 -12.08 -2.32
CA ILE A 86 -1.65 -11.06 -1.34
C ILE A 86 -3.16 -10.88 -1.25
N HIS A 87 -3.84 -10.73 -2.40
CA HIS A 87 -5.29 -10.53 -2.46
C HIS A 87 -6.08 -11.83 -2.54
N GLY A 88 -5.40 -12.97 -2.64
CA GLY A 88 -6.04 -14.28 -2.62
C GLY A 88 -6.64 -14.61 -1.26
N ASP A 89 -7.64 -15.49 -1.28
CA ASP A 89 -8.32 -16.02 -0.10
C ASP A 89 -7.48 -17.12 0.57
N TYR A 90 -6.35 -16.70 1.13
CA TYR A 90 -5.39 -17.54 1.83
C TYR A 90 -5.24 -17.04 3.26
N SER A 91 -5.01 -17.96 4.20
CA SER A 91 -4.51 -17.57 5.52
C SER A 91 -3.10 -16.95 5.40
N ASP A 92 -2.70 -16.12 6.36
CA ASP A 92 -1.38 -15.50 6.37
C ASP A 92 -0.24 -16.54 6.33
N SER A 93 -0.44 -17.69 6.97
CA SER A 93 0.52 -18.80 6.94
C SER A 93 0.73 -19.40 5.54
N GLN A 94 -0.36 -19.50 4.76
CA GLN A 94 -0.33 -19.95 3.38
C GLN A 94 0.30 -18.88 2.49
N LYS A 95 -0.10 -17.60 2.64
CA LYS A 95 0.50 -16.48 1.89
C LYS A 95 2.01 -16.43 2.08
N LYS A 96 2.48 -16.62 3.32
CA LYS A 96 3.91 -16.68 3.65
C LYS A 96 4.62 -17.83 2.94
N THR A 97 4.02 -19.01 2.91
CA THR A 97 4.58 -20.20 2.28
C THR A 97 4.67 -20.02 0.77
N GLU A 98 3.59 -19.55 0.14
CA GLU A 98 3.52 -19.29 -1.30
C GLU A 98 4.48 -18.19 -1.75
N LEU A 99 4.51 -17.05 -1.04
CA LEU A 99 5.45 -15.96 -1.33
C LEU A 99 6.89 -16.42 -1.21
N ARG A 100 7.23 -17.19 -0.17
CA ARG A 100 8.58 -17.73 0.00
C ARG A 100 8.95 -18.68 -1.14
N GLY A 101 8.02 -19.53 -1.55
CA GLY A 101 8.21 -20.45 -2.68
C GLY A 101 8.42 -19.71 -4.01
N LEU A 102 7.67 -18.64 -4.23
CA LEU A 102 7.77 -17.80 -5.43
C LEU A 102 9.10 -17.04 -5.52
N LEU A 103 9.58 -16.49 -4.39
CA LEU A 103 10.79 -15.67 -4.37
C LEU A 103 12.09 -16.49 -4.41
N ARG A 104 12.05 -17.77 -4.03
CA ARG A 104 13.21 -18.68 -4.09
C ARG A 104 13.49 -19.31 -5.45
N ARG A 105 12.50 -19.33 -6.35
CA ARG A 105 12.64 -19.88 -7.72
C ARG A 105 13.22 -18.84 -8.67
#